data_AF-A0A7V7WUU7-F1
#
_entry.id   AF-A0A7V7WUU7-F1
#
_cell.length_a   1.000
_cell.length_b   1.000
_cell.length_c   1.000
_cell.angle_alpha   90.00
_cell.angle_beta   90.00
_cell.angle_gamma   90.00
#
_symmetry.space_group_name_H-M   'P 1'
#
loop_
_entity.id
_entity.type
_entity.pdbx_description
1 polymer ?
#
loop_
_entity_poly.entity_id
_entity_poly.type
_entity_poly.pdbx_seq_one_letter_code
_entity_poly.pdbx_strand_id
1 'polypeptide(L)'
;MDPTAATADWQEAIFKTLKRGGVRQIAYVPDAGHAHAIQRAAADPDIEDIVLTTEEEGVALCAGAWLGGQRAVLLMQSSGVGNCVNMF
;
A
#
# COMPACT_ATOMS: atom_id res chain seq x y z
N MET A 1 -4.78 -19.85 21.89
CA MET A 1 -4.94 -18.77 20.90
C MET A 1 -3.70 -18.83 20.02
N ASP A 2 -3.85 -19.12 18.74
CA ASP A 2 -2.71 -19.23 17.82
C ASP A 2 -2.19 -17.82 17.48
N PRO A 3 -0.93 -17.47 17.82
CA PRO A 3 -0.36 -16.15 17.53
C PRO A 3 -0.39 -15.79 16.04
N THR A 4 -0.39 -16.80 15.17
CA THR A 4 -0.42 -16.66 13.71
C THR A 4 -1.79 -16.15 13.23
N ALA A 5 -2.87 -16.62 13.85
CA ALA A 5 -4.24 -16.22 13.51
C ALA A 5 -4.49 -14.74 13.84
N ALA A 6 -4.02 -14.28 15.01
CA ALA A 6 -4.15 -12.88 15.42
C ALA A 6 -3.37 -11.92 14.50
N THR A 7 -2.27 -12.38 13.89
CA THR A 7 -1.44 -11.57 12.98
C THR A 7 -2.14 -11.34 11.65
N ALA A 8 -2.76 -12.37 11.08
CA ALA A 8 -3.54 -12.25 9.85
C ALA A 8 -4.76 -11.33 10.01
N ASP A 9 -5.39 -11.33 11.20
CA ASP A 9 -6.61 -10.57 11.46
C ASP A 9 -6.40 -9.05 11.36
N TRP A 10 -5.33 -8.51 11.94
CA TRP A 10 -5.08 -7.06 11.89
C TRP A 10 -4.60 -6.60 10.51
N GLN A 11 -3.79 -7.41 9.82
CA GLN A 11 -3.33 -7.12 8.45
C GLN A 11 -4.52 -7.05 7.49
N GLU A 12 -5.44 -8.02 7.59
CA GLU A 12 -6.70 -8.00 6.83
C GLU A 12 -7.59 -6.82 7.22
N ALA A 13 -7.65 -6.46 8.50
CA ALA A 13 -8.41 -5.31 8.96
C ALA A 13 -7.90 -4.00 8.36
N ILE A 14 -6.57 -3.83 8.22
CA ILE A 14 -5.98 -2.67 7.54
C ILE A 14 -6.43 -2.62 6.09
N PHE A 15 -6.24 -3.69 5.31
CA PHE A 15 -6.62 -3.73 3.90
C PHE A 15 -8.12 -3.40 3.71
N LYS A 16 -8.99 -4.04 4.50
CA LYS A 16 -10.43 -3.75 4.47
C LYS A 16 -10.75 -2.30 4.81
N THR A 17 -10.00 -1.70 5.74
CA THR A 17 -10.20 -0.29 6.12
C THR A 17 -9.80 0.65 4.99
N LEU A 18 -8.69 0.39 4.31
CA LEU A 18 -8.27 1.14 3.13
C LEU A 18 -9.30 1.05 2.00
N LYS A 19 -9.78 -0.17 1.70
CA LYS A 19 -10.81 -0.38 0.68
C LYS A 19 -12.12 0.33 1.02
N ARG A 20 -12.61 0.21 2.27
CA ARG A 20 -13.78 0.97 2.74
C ARG A 20 -13.58 2.48 2.67
N GLY A 21 -12.34 2.95 2.82
CA GLY A 21 -11.94 4.35 2.67
C GLY A 21 -11.92 4.85 1.21
N GLY A 22 -12.26 4.00 0.24
CA GLY A 22 -12.32 4.33 -1.19
C GLY A 22 -10.97 4.35 -1.88
N VAL A 23 -9.94 3.72 -1.29
CA VAL A 23 -8.64 3.53 -1.96
C VAL A 23 -8.85 2.66 -3.20
N ARG A 24 -8.30 3.11 -4.33
CA ARG A 24 -8.38 2.45 -5.64
C ARG A 24 -7.02 2.00 -6.17
N GLN A 25 -5.93 2.56 -5.64
CA GLN A 25 -4.58 2.25 -6.07
C GLN A 25 -3.70 1.97 -4.85
N ILE A 26 -2.94 0.89 -4.90
CA ILE A 26 -2.00 0.50 -3.86
C ILE A 26 -0.63 0.35 -4.51
N ALA A 27 0.25 1.31 -4.26
CA ALA A 27 1.62 1.30 -4.78
C ALA A 27 2.60 0.74 -3.73
N TYR A 28 3.59 -0.04 -4.17
CA TYR A 28 4.52 -0.71 -3.25
C TYR A 28 5.83 -1.10 -3.93
N VAL A 29 6.92 -1.13 -3.14
CA VAL A 29 8.11 -1.92 -3.46
C VAL A 29 7.93 -3.29 -2.78
N PRO A 30 8.22 -4.44 -3.44
CA PRO A 30 7.99 -5.75 -2.85
C PRO A 30 8.77 -5.96 -1.55
N ASP A 31 8.06 -6.28 -0.47
CA ASP A 31 8.67 -6.59 0.83
C ASP A 31 7.85 -7.57 1.68
N ALA A 32 8.52 -8.20 2.66
CA ALA A 32 7.90 -9.21 3.53
C ALA A 32 6.94 -8.61 4.57
N GLY A 33 7.16 -7.36 4.99
CA GLY A 33 6.33 -6.69 6.00
C GLY A 33 4.92 -6.37 5.50
N HIS A 34 4.79 -6.06 4.21
CA HIS A 34 3.50 -5.77 3.58
C HIS A 34 2.94 -6.91 2.72
N ALA A 35 3.55 -8.10 2.77
CA ALA A 35 3.17 -9.23 1.90
C ALA A 35 1.67 -9.54 1.91
N HIS A 36 1.00 -9.46 3.07
CA HIS A 36 -0.46 -9.64 3.16
C HIS A 36 -1.20 -8.58 2.35
N ALA A 37 -0.93 -7.29 2.55
CA ALA A 37 -1.60 -6.21 1.84
C ALA A 37 -1.35 -6.28 0.32
N ILE A 38 -0.13 -6.63 -0.11
CA ILE A 38 0.23 -6.84 -1.51
C ILE A 38 -0.58 -7.98 -2.13
N GLN A 39 -0.65 -9.13 -1.46
CA GLN A 39 -1.44 -10.26 -1.93
C GLN A 39 -2.94 -9.94 -2.01
N ARG A 40 -3.47 -9.17 -1.05
CA ARG A 40 -4.87 -8.72 -1.08
C ARG A 40 -5.13 -7.71 -2.19
N ALA A 41 -4.19 -6.80 -2.47
CA ALA A 41 -4.29 -5.87 -3.59
C ALA A 41 -4.32 -6.62 -4.93
N ALA A 42 -3.34 -7.51 -5.17
CA ALA A 42 -3.24 -8.29 -6.41
C ALA A 42 -4.44 -9.23 -6.65
N ALA A 43 -5.14 -9.65 -5.59
CA ALA A 43 -6.31 -10.51 -5.68
C ALA A 43 -7.64 -9.75 -5.83
N ASP A 44 -7.66 -8.43 -5.70
CA ASP A 44 -8.88 -7.62 -5.66
C ASP A 44 -9.05 -6.81 -6.95
N PRO A 45 -10.03 -7.14 -7.82
CA PRO A 45 -10.20 -6.47 -9.11
C PRO A 45 -10.67 -5.00 -9.00
N ASP A 46 -11.06 -4.53 -7.82
CA ASP A 46 -11.42 -3.13 -7.58
C ASP A 46 -10.21 -2.23 -7.23
N ILE A 47 -9.02 -2.84 -7.09
CA ILE A 47 -7.77 -2.21 -6.68
C ILE A 47 -6.75 -2.38 -7.81
N GLU A 48 -6.13 -1.27 -8.21
CA GLU A 48 -4.92 -1.31 -9.03
C GLU A 48 -3.72 -1.54 -8.12
N ASP A 49 -3.05 -2.69 -8.25
CA ASP A 49 -1.82 -2.99 -7.55
C ASP A 49 -0.62 -2.53 -8.40
N ILE A 50 0.22 -1.66 -7.84
CA ILE A 50 1.26 -0.95 -8.61
C ILE A 50 2.63 -1.22 -8.01
N VAL A 51 3.41 -2.06 -8.68
CA VAL A 51 4.79 -2.35 -8.30
C VAL A 51 5.68 -1.16 -8.68
N LEU A 52 6.46 -0.68 -7.71
CA LEU A 52 7.42 0.41 -7.87
C LEU A 52 8.86 -0.10 -7.88
N THR A 53 9.75 0.66 -8.51
CA THR A 53 11.19 0.42 -8.45
C THR A 53 11.78 0.99 -7.17
N THR A 54 11.28 2.15 -6.75
CA THR A 54 11.66 2.80 -5.49
C THR A 54 10.43 3.41 -4.81
N GLU A 55 10.52 3.65 -3.50
CA GLU A 55 9.38 4.17 -2.73
C GLU A 55 9.08 5.65 -3.07
N GLU A 56 10.09 6.42 -3.50
CA GLU A 56 9.96 7.81 -3.93
C GLU A 56 8.95 7.98 -5.06
N GLU A 57 8.94 7.06 -6.03
CA GLU A 57 8.00 7.06 -7.16
C GLU A 57 6.54 7.07 -6.69
N GLY A 58 6.26 6.39 -5.58
CA GLY A 58 4.93 6.27 -5.02
C GLY A 58 4.38 7.59 -4.48
N VAL A 59 5.23 8.55 -4.10
CA VAL A 59 4.80 9.89 -3.65
C VAL A 59 4.18 10.65 -4.81
N ALA A 60 4.85 10.69 -5.97
CA ALA A 60 4.31 11.31 -7.18
C ALA A 60 3.04 10.59 -7.66
N LEU A 61 2.99 9.26 -7.57
CA LEU A 61 1.81 8.49 -7.90
C LEU A 61 0.62 8.88 -7.03
N CYS A 62 0.79 8.93 -5.70
CA CYS A 62 -0.28 9.32 -4.79
C CYS A 62 -0.76 10.75 -5.04
N ALA A 63 0.16 11.67 -5.33
CA ALA A 63 -0.19 13.04 -5.71
C ALA A 63 -1.01 13.09 -7.02
N GLY A 64 -0.58 12.34 -8.04
CA GLY A 64 -1.30 12.22 -9.31
C GLY A 64 -2.69 11.61 -9.16
N ALA A 65 -2.81 10.53 -8.38
CA ALA A 65 -4.09 9.89 -8.09
C ALA A 65 -5.06 10.88 -7.41
N TRP A 66 -4.58 11.64 -6.43
CA TRP A 66 -5.39 12.66 -5.78
C TRP A 66 -5.84 13.77 -6.73
N LEU A 67 -4.93 14.28 -7.58
CA LEU A 67 -5.27 15.25 -8.63
C LEU A 67 -6.30 14.68 -9.62
N GLY A 68 -6.24 13.38 -9.89
CA GLY A 68 -7.21 12.64 -10.71
C GLY A 68 -8.51 12.27 -10.00
N GLY A 69 -8.72 12.71 -8.75
CA GLY A 69 -9.94 12.44 -7.98
C GLY A 69 -10.04 11.02 -7.41
N GLN A 70 -8.94 10.27 -7.39
CA GLN A 70 -8.85 8.94 -6.79
C GLN A 70 -8.04 8.97 -5.49
N ARG A 71 -8.26 7.95 -4.65
CA ARG A 71 -7.45 7.74 -3.44
C ARG A 71 -6.45 6.64 -3.71
N ALA A 72 -5.19 6.90 -3.38
CA ALA A 72 -4.12 5.93 -3.45
C ALA A 72 -3.43 5.83 -2.09
N VAL A 73 -2.73 4.72 -1.89
CA VAL A 73 -1.81 4.54 -0.76
C VAL A 73 -0.49 3.99 -1.27
N LEU A 74 0.56 4.33 -0.55
CA LEU A 74 1.90 3.80 -0.74
C LEU A 74 2.25 2.93 0.46
N LEU A 75 2.49 1.64 0.21
CA LEU A 75 3.05 0.74 1.23
C LEU A 75 4.55 1.00 1.28
N MET A 76 5.02 1.44 2.44
CA MET A 76 6.37 1.95 2.60
C MET A 76 6.99 1.40 3.87
N GLN A 77 8.21 0.89 3.76
CA GLN A 77 9.00 0.47 4.90
C GLN A 77 9.50 1.70 5.68
N SER A 78 9.85 1.51 6.96
CA SER A 78 10.32 2.62 7.79
C SER A 78 11.55 3.35 7.24
N SER A 79 12.46 2.62 6.58
CA SER A 79 13.61 3.22 5.88
C SER A 79 13.18 4.07 4.69
N GLY A 80 12.15 3.62 3.96
CA GLY A 80 11.56 4.35 2.84
C GLY A 80 11.00 5.70 3.21
N VAL A 81 10.37 5.80 4.37
CA VAL A 81 9.83 7.07 4.89
C VAL A 81 10.95 8.11 5.02
N GLY A 82 12.13 7.69 5.48
CA GLY A 82 13.30 8.54 5.61
C GLY A 82 13.95 8.93 4.28
N ASN A 83 13.76 8.13 3.21
CA ASN A 83 14.34 8.41 1.91
C ASN A 83 13.41 9.25 1.00
N CYS A 84 12.10 9.10 1.15
CA CYS A 84 11.10 9.81 0.33
C CYS A 84 11.19 11.34 0.43
N VAL A 85 11.73 11.87 1.52
CA VAL A 85 11.99 13.31 1.66
C VAL A 85 13.09 13.82 0.73
N ASN A 86 13.95 12.94 0.20
CA ASN A 86 14.99 13.30 -0.76
C ASN A 86 14.49 13.39 -2.21
N MET A 87 13.18 13.21 -2.42
CA MET A 87 12.55 13.38 -3.71
C MET A 87 12.45 14.89 -4.01
N PHE A 88 13.45 15.42 -4.70
CA PHE A 88 13.50 16.79 -5.23
C PHE A 88 13.77 16.78 -6.73
#